data_AF-A0A929SJF2-F1
#
_entry.id   AF-A0A929SJF2-F1
#
_cell.length_a   1.000
_cell.length_b   1.000
_cell.length_c   1.000
_cell.angle_alpha   90.00
_cell.angle_beta   90.00
_cell.angle_gamma   90.00
#
_symmetry.space_group_name_H-M   'P 1'
#
loop_
_entity.id
_entity.type
_entity.pdbx_description
1 polymer ?
#
loop_
_entity_poly.entity_id
_entity_poly.type
_entity_poly.pdbx_seq_one_letter_code
_entity_poly.pdbx_strand_id
1 'polypeptide(L)'
;VANFGLTTIIKGSIPVLVAIYPVAIMLIILSLINPLIDSSKLVYRSCVYVCVVVGTINGLDIVGVSVPLVTDLVKKMPFYDSMLGWIVPSAVAFAATYILHLVLEKRENTF
;
A
#
# COMPACT_ATOMS: atom_id res chain seq x y z
N VAL A 1 5.49 8.30 -37.46
CA VAL A 1 5.75 7.11 -36.61
C VAL A 1 6.56 7.44 -35.34
N ALA A 2 6.56 8.69 -34.83
CA ALA A 2 7.34 9.07 -33.64
C ALA A 2 6.77 8.56 -32.28
N ASN A 3 5.47 8.25 -32.19
CA ASN A 3 4.80 7.93 -30.93
C ASN A 3 4.90 6.44 -30.52
N PHE A 4 5.46 5.58 -31.37
CA PHE A 4 5.53 4.14 -31.12
C PHE A 4 6.48 3.80 -29.96
N GLY A 5 7.63 4.48 -29.91
CA GLY A 5 8.59 4.35 -28.80
C GLY A 5 8.02 4.84 -27.47
N LEU A 6 7.42 6.04 -27.44
CA LEU A 6 6.80 6.61 -26.24
C LEU A 6 5.69 5.72 -25.68
N THR A 7 4.80 5.23 -26.54
CA THR A 7 3.71 4.32 -26.15
C THR A 7 4.24 3.04 -25.52
N THR A 8 5.36 2.53 -26.02
CA THR A 8 5.99 1.31 -25.49
C THR A 8 6.60 1.54 -24.11
N ILE A 9 7.26 2.69 -23.92
CA ILE A 9 7.82 3.09 -22.61
C ILE A 9 6.70 3.23 -21.57
N ILE A 10 5.64 3.97 -21.90
CA ILE A 10 4.52 4.20 -20.98
C ILE A 10 3.85 2.88 -20.58
N LYS A 11 3.62 1.97 -21.53
CA LYS A 11 3.00 0.66 -21.26
C LYS A 11 3.83 -0.18 -20.28
N GLY A 12 5.16 -0.15 -20.37
CA GLY A 12 6.03 -0.84 -19.42
C GLY A 12 6.12 -0.16 -18.05
N SER A 13 5.99 1.17 -18.00
CA SER A 13 6.10 1.94 -16.75
C SER A 13 4.83 1.92 -15.89
N ILE A 14 3.63 1.79 -16.49
CA ILE A 14 2.36 1.80 -15.76
C ILE A 14 2.32 0.72 -14.65
N PRO A 15 2.64 -0.56 -14.90
CA PRO A 15 2.62 -1.59 -13.86
C PRO A 15 3.54 -1.27 -12.68
N VAL A 16 4.74 -0.77 -12.99
CA VAL A 16 5.74 -0.37 -11.99
C VAL A 16 5.24 0.82 -11.17
N LEU A 17 4.64 1.81 -11.84
CA LEU A 17 4.07 2.98 -11.18
C LEU A 17 2.92 2.57 -10.25
N VAL A 18 2.01 1.70 -10.71
CA VAL A 18 0.87 1.19 -9.92
C VAL A 18 1.33 0.46 -8.67
N ALA A 19 2.49 -0.23 -8.73
CA ALA A 19 3.07 -0.89 -7.57
C ALA A 19 3.71 0.06 -6.56
N ILE A 20 4.39 1.11 -7.03
CA ILE A 20 5.21 2.00 -6.18
C ILE A 20 4.40 3.17 -5.60
N TYR A 21 3.42 3.70 -6.32
CA TYR A 21 2.70 4.90 -5.88
C TYR A 21 2.00 4.76 -4.51
N PRO A 22 1.37 3.62 -4.14
CA PRO A 22 0.72 3.49 -2.84
C PRO A 22 1.72 3.61 -1.70
N VAL A 23 2.91 3.02 -1.90
CA VAL A 23 4.02 3.05 -0.94
C VAL A 23 4.49 4.49 -0.74
N ALA A 24 4.72 5.22 -1.83
CA ALA A 24 5.15 6.61 -1.76
C ALA A 24 4.13 7.49 -1.03
N ILE A 25 2.84 7.39 -1.39
CA ILE A 25 1.77 8.16 -0.73
C ILE A 25 1.68 7.80 0.76
N MET A 26 1.71 6.51 1.10
CA MET A 26 1.60 6.07 2.48
C MET A 26 2.79 6.54 3.33
N LEU A 27 4.00 6.53 2.79
CA LEU A 27 5.18 7.08 3.47
C LEU A 27 5.06 8.59 3.71
N ILE A 28 4.52 9.35 2.74
CA ILE A 28 4.25 10.77 2.93
C ILE A 28 3.25 10.96 4.08
N ILE A 29 2.13 10.23 4.07
CA ILE A 29 1.11 10.31 5.12
C ILE A 29 1.73 9.99 6.49
N LEU A 30 2.42 8.85 6.59
CA LEU A 30 3.07 8.42 7.84
C LEU A 30 4.10 9.44 8.33
N SER A 31 4.87 10.06 7.42
CA SER A 31 5.81 11.14 7.76
C SER A 31 5.09 12.36 8.35
N LEU A 32 3.94 12.74 7.79
CA LEU A 32 3.15 13.87 8.29
C LEU A 32 2.54 13.59 9.67
N ILE A 33 2.12 12.35 9.93
CA ILE A 33 1.57 11.94 11.24
C ILE A 33 2.63 11.37 12.19
N ASN A 34 3.91 11.41 11.82
CA ASN A 34 5.00 10.87 12.63
C ASN A 34 4.99 11.35 14.10
N PRO A 35 4.68 12.63 14.40
CA PRO A 35 4.59 13.10 15.79
C PRO A 35 3.48 12.45 16.62
N LEU A 36 2.50 11.79 16.00
CA LEU A 36 1.37 11.12 16.68
C LEU A 36 1.64 9.63 16.94
N ILE A 37 2.66 9.06 16.30
CA ILE A 37 2.97 7.62 16.30
C ILE A 37 4.35 7.32 16.87
N ASP A 38 5.02 8.32 17.46
CA ASP A 38 6.34 8.24 18.09
C ASP A 38 7.38 7.46 17.27
N SER A 39 7.34 7.65 15.95
CA SER A 39 8.22 6.95 15.00
C SER A 39 8.22 5.42 15.14
N SER A 40 7.08 4.84 15.54
CA SER A 40 6.91 3.40 15.73
C SER A 40 7.23 2.61 14.46
N LYS A 41 8.36 1.89 14.47
CA LYS A 41 8.82 1.06 13.35
C LYS A 41 7.79 0.02 12.94
N LEU A 42 6.95 -0.44 13.87
CA LEU A 42 5.91 -1.43 13.63
C LEU A 42 4.79 -0.86 12.74
N VAL A 43 4.32 0.35 13.05
CA VAL A 43 3.30 1.06 12.25
C VAL A 43 3.81 1.33 10.84
N TYR A 44 5.04 1.84 10.72
CA TYR A 44 5.64 2.09 9.40
C TYR A 44 5.78 0.82 8.56
N ARG A 45 6.37 -0.23 9.12
CA ARG A 45 6.62 -1.48 8.38
C ARG A 45 5.31 -2.11 7.94
N SER A 46 4.35 -2.27 8.84
CA SER A 46 3.08 -2.95 8.52
C SER A 46 2.32 -2.25 7.39
N CYS A 47 2.16 -0.92 7.46
CA CYS A 47 1.48 -0.14 6.44
C CYS A 47 2.19 -0.23 5.09
N VAL A 48 3.51 -0.10 5.08
CA VAL A 48 4.33 -0.20 3.85
C VAL A 48 4.24 -1.61 3.25
N TYR A 49 4.34 -2.67 4.07
CA TYR A 49 4.21 -4.05 3.59
C TYR A 49 2.88 -4.29 2.89
N VAL A 50 1.78 -3.81 3.47
CA VAL A 50 0.45 -3.93 2.85
C VAL A 50 0.39 -3.17 1.52
N CYS A 51 0.92 -1.94 1.47
CA CYS A 51 0.96 -1.17 0.24
C CYS A 51 1.80 -1.85 -0.86
N VAL A 52 2.94 -2.43 -0.51
CA VAL A 52 3.80 -3.19 -1.45
C VAL A 52 3.04 -4.40 -2.00
N VAL A 53 2.40 -5.18 -1.14
CA VAL A 53 1.66 -6.39 -1.54
C VAL A 53 0.51 -6.02 -2.48
N VAL A 54 -0.37 -5.10 -2.06
CA VAL A 54 -1.55 -4.72 -2.85
C VAL A 54 -1.15 -4.00 -4.15
N GLY A 55 -0.18 -3.09 -4.09
CA GLY A 55 0.34 -2.40 -5.27
C GLY A 55 0.93 -3.37 -6.29
N THR A 56 1.70 -4.36 -5.83
CA THR A 56 2.29 -5.38 -6.71
C THR A 56 1.20 -6.23 -7.37
N ILE A 57 0.19 -6.66 -6.61
CA ILE A 57 -0.95 -7.43 -7.16
C ILE A 57 -1.67 -6.63 -8.25
N ASN A 58 -1.94 -5.35 -8.00
CA ASN A 58 -2.60 -4.47 -8.98
C ASN A 58 -1.72 -4.25 -10.23
N GLY A 59 -0.41 -4.03 -10.04
CA GLY A 59 0.54 -3.91 -11.15
C GLY A 59 0.60 -5.17 -12.02
N LEU A 60 0.54 -6.36 -11.40
CA LEU A 60 0.49 -7.65 -12.11
C LEU A 60 -0.84 -7.86 -12.83
N ASP A 61 -1.97 -7.52 -12.22
CA ASP A 61 -3.30 -7.67 -12.85
C ASP A 61 -3.41 -6.81 -14.12
N ILE A 62 -2.80 -5.61 -14.15
CA ILE A 62 -2.74 -4.73 -15.32
C ILE A 62 -2.03 -5.40 -16.51
N VAL A 63 -1.02 -6.23 -16.26
CA VAL A 63 -0.32 -6.99 -17.33
C VAL A 63 -0.95 -8.35 -17.61
N GLY A 64 -2.12 -8.65 -17.01
CA GLY A 64 -2.85 -9.89 -17.20
C GLY A 64 -2.36 -11.05 -16.33
N VAL A 65 -1.47 -10.79 -15.37
CA VAL A 65 -0.96 -11.80 -14.43
C VAL A 65 -1.80 -11.73 -13.15
N SER A 66 -2.75 -12.64 -13.00
CA SER A 66 -3.62 -12.70 -11.83
C SER A 66 -3.33 -13.94 -10.97
N VAL A 67 -3.44 -13.76 -9.65
CA VAL A 67 -3.40 -14.85 -8.68
C VAL A 67 -4.85 -15.05 -8.21
N PRO A 68 -5.57 -16.09 -8.68
CA PRO A 68 -7.04 -16.14 -8.60
C PRO A 68 -7.62 -15.78 -7.23
N LEU A 69 -7.10 -16.38 -6.16
CA LEU A 69 -7.62 -16.14 -4.81
C LEU A 69 -7.31 -14.72 -4.30
N VAL A 70 -6.10 -14.22 -4.55
CA VAL A 70 -5.62 -12.95 -4.00
C VAL A 70 -6.15 -11.77 -4.82
N THR A 71 -6.06 -11.87 -6.14
CA THR A 71 -6.56 -10.85 -7.06
C THR A 71 -8.07 -10.69 -6.94
N ASP A 72 -8.84 -11.77 -6.75
CA ASP A 72 -10.29 -11.68 -6.55
C ASP A 72 -10.66 -10.98 -5.23
N LEU A 73 -9.88 -11.19 -4.17
CA LEU A 73 -10.07 -10.46 -2.91
C LEU A 73 -9.79 -8.97 -3.08
N VAL A 74 -8.72 -8.61 -3.79
CA VAL A 74 -8.37 -7.20 -4.04
C VAL A 74 -9.40 -6.53 -4.95
N LYS A 75 -9.91 -7.23 -5.97
CA LYS A 75 -10.99 -6.77 -6.86
C LYS A 75 -12.31 -6.47 -6.14
N LYS A 76 -12.58 -7.15 -5.02
CA LYS A 76 -13.76 -6.90 -4.18
C LYS A 76 -13.61 -5.69 -3.27
N MET A 77 -12.41 -5.12 -3.13
CA MET A 77 -12.20 -3.96 -2.27
C MET A 77 -12.87 -2.72 -2.89
N PRO A 78 -13.45 -1.84 -2.05
CA PRO A 78 -13.95 -0.57 -2.55
C PRO A 78 -12.79 0.24 -3.16
N PHE A 79 -13.11 1.03 -4.18
CA PHE A 79 -12.16 1.85 -4.93
C PHE A 79 -11.16 1.08 -5.82
N TYR A 80 -11.33 -0.23 -6.02
CA TYR A 80 -10.49 -1.01 -6.95
C TYR A 80 -10.49 -0.44 -8.37
N ASP A 81 -11.67 -0.11 -8.90
CA ASP A 81 -11.82 0.43 -10.27
C ASP A 81 -11.12 1.79 -10.46
N SER A 82 -10.90 2.53 -9.37
CA SER A 82 -10.13 3.77 -9.36
C SER A 82 -8.63 3.55 -9.13
N MET A 83 -8.16 2.29 -9.15
CA MET A 83 -6.82 1.84 -8.75
C MET A 83 -6.49 2.04 -7.27
N LEU A 84 -7.42 2.56 -6.46
CA LEU A 84 -7.23 2.94 -5.06
C LEU A 84 -7.55 1.83 -4.05
N GLY A 85 -7.68 0.58 -4.51
CA GLY A 85 -8.01 -0.57 -3.65
C GLY A 85 -7.02 -0.82 -2.49
N TRP A 86 -5.85 -0.19 -2.49
CA TRP A 86 -4.85 -0.25 -1.41
C TRP A 86 -5.22 0.59 -0.17
N ILE A 87 -6.12 1.57 -0.29
CA ILE A 87 -6.44 2.51 0.80
C ILE A 87 -7.09 1.78 1.99
N VAL A 88 -8.06 0.92 1.72
CA VAL A 88 -8.75 0.18 2.78
C VAL A 88 -7.82 -0.75 3.55
N PRO A 89 -7.05 -1.66 2.91
CA PRO A 89 -6.17 -2.56 3.65
C PRO A 89 -5.04 -1.81 4.37
N SER A 90 -4.52 -0.71 3.81
CA SER A 90 -3.50 0.10 4.49
C SER A 90 -4.07 0.83 5.71
N ALA A 91 -5.29 1.35 5.62
CA ALA A 91 -5.99 1.98 6.76
C ALA A 91 -6.28 0.97 7.88
N VAL A 92 -6.71 -0.24 7.54
CA VAL A 92 -6.93 -1.31 8.52
C VAL A 92 -5.62 -1.70 9.20
N ALA A 93 -4.54 -1.85 8.43
CA ALA A 93 -3.22 -2.16 8.97
C ALA A 93 -2.70 -1.05 9.89
N PHE A 94 -2.86 0.20 9.50
CA PHE A 94 -2.53 1.36 10.33
C PHE A 94 -3.30 1.32 11.66
N ALA A 95 -4.62 1.19 11.63
CA ALA A 95 -5.45 1.15 12.83
C ALA A 95 -5.06 -0.01 13.77
N ALA A 96 -4.92 -1.22 13.22
CA ALA A 96 -4.56 -2.40 14.00
C ALA A 96 -3.18 -2.26 14.67
N THR A 97 -2.19 -1.78 13.93
CA THR A 97 -0.82 -1.64 14.44
C THR A 97 -0.65 -0.43 15.36
N TYR A 98 -1.40 0.64 15.15
CA TYR A 98 -1.45 1.78 16.06
C TYR A 98 -2.06 1.38 17.42
N ILE A 99 -3.18 0.64 17.42
CA ILE A 99 -3.77 0.11 18.66
C ILE A 99 -2.78 -0.81 19.38
N LEU A 100 -2.12 -1.71 18.64
CA LEU A 100 -1.09 -2.59 19.21
C LEU A 100 0.07 -1.80 19.82
N HIS A 101 0.53 -0.73 19.14
CA HIS A 101 1.59 0.13 19.64
C HIS A 101 1.19 0.79 20.98
N LEU A 102 -0.01 1.34 21.09
CA LEU A 102 -0.52 1.93 22.34
C LEU A 102 -0.62 0.90 23.47
N VAL A 103 -1.03 -0.34 23.17
CA VAL A 103 -1.12 -1.42 24.15
C VAL A 103 0.26 -1.84 24.65
N LEU A 104 1.27 -1.91 23.77
CA LEU A 104 2.63 -2.27 24.13
C LEU A 104 3.30 -1.18 24.97
N GLU A 105 3.15 0.08 24.61
CA GLU A 105 3.72 1.22 25.35
C GLU A 105 3.13 1.34 26.77
N LYS A 106 1.82 1.11 26.91
CA LYS A 106 1.18 1.08 28.24
C LYS A 106 1.75 -0.02 29.14
N ARG A 107 2.14 -1.16 28.56
CA ARG A 107 2.70 -2.30 29.32
C ARG A 107 4.11 -1.99 29.84
N GLU A 108 4.91 -1.27 29.09
CA GLU A 108 6.27 -0.88 29.49
C GLU A 108 6.25 0.12 30.66
N ASN A 109 5.30 1.06 30.67
CA ASN A 109 5.15 2.08 31.72
C ASN A 109 4.53 1.57 33.05
N THR A 110 4.11 0.30 33.13
CA THR A 110 3.43 -0.26 34.32
C THR A 110 4.33 -1.20 35.15
N PHE A 111 5.62 -1.29 34.82
CA PHE A 111 6.64 -2.01 35.61
C PHE A 111 7.68 -1.04 36.15
#